data_AF-A0A5D2LTK5-F1
#
_entry.id   AF-A0A5D2LTK5-F1
#
_cell.length_a   1.000
_cell.length_b   1.000
_cell.length_c   1.000
_cell.angle_alpha   90.00
_cell.angle_beta   90.00
_cell.angle_gamma   90.00
#
_symmetry.space_group_name_H-M   'P 1'
#
loop_
_entity.id
_entity.type
_entity.pdbx_description
1 polymer ?
#
loop_
_entity_poly.entity_id
_entity_poly.type
_entity_poly.pdbx_seq_one_letter_code
_entity_poly.pdbx_strand_id
1 'polypeptide(L)'
;MKIKEANAGALTNFEVLGFLRSRGASKDPTRVIVPIAPSEFKVYDYLVESAACNQTKEHVKEFLERCKSYKLAKAEVLNIINLRPSALVEIDPIIEESEKRFGEQLEELVNLVVEVLPEPPTQKLPEPESNEVKEDTMDGKNMDEDKTETVTVEQIDKDQIEPNEDGEQIVVS
;
A
#
# COMPACT_ATOMS: atom_id res chain seq x y z
N MET A 1 16.12 16.36 -26.67
CA MET A 1 16.26 14.88 -26.50
C MET A 1 15.79 14.19 -27.78
N LYS A 2 16.19 12.94 -28.04
CA LYS A 2 15.61 12.09 -29.11
C LYS A 2 15.47 10.67 -28.58
N ILE A 3 14.30 10.06 -28.77
CA ILE A 3 14.06 8.64 -28.46
C ILE A 3 14.69 7.80 -29.59
N LYS A 4 15.43 6.74 -29.24
CA LYS A 4 15.99 5.78 -30.22
C LYS A 4 15.06 4.58 -30.41
N GLU A 5 14.61 4.01 -29.29
CA GLU A 5 13.71 2.87 -29.20
C GLU A 5 12.61 3.24 -28.20
N ALA A 6 11.35 2.97 -28.53
CA ALA A 6 10.23 3.26 -27.63
C ALA A 6 10.08 2.17 -26.55
N ASN A 7 10.22 0.91 -26.95
CA ASN A 7 10.02 -0.27 -26.11
C ASN A 7 11.26 -1.18 -26.18
N ALA A 8 12.26 -0.93 -25.34
CA ALA A 8 13.50 -1.73 -25.30
C ALA A 8 13.30 -3.12 -24.66
N GLY A 9 12.27 -3.29 -23.84
CA GLY A 9 11.93 -4.52 -23.14
C GLY A 9 10.82 -4.29 -22.11
N ALA A 10 10.38 -5.36 -21.46
CA ALA A 10 9.52 -5.31 -20.29
C ALA A 10 10.34 -5.66 -19.03
N LEU A 11 9.91 -5.16 -17.87
CA LEU A 11 10.55 -5.41 -16.57
C LEU A 11 9.51 -6.03 -15.63
N THR A 12 9.95 -6.95 -14.77
CA THR A 12 9.13 -7.48 -13.68
C THR A 12 8.97 -6.45 -12.56
N ASN A 13 7.88 -6.55 -11.81
CA ASN A 13 7.65 -5.78 -10.59
C ASN A 13 8.80 -5.97 -9.58
N PHE A 14 9.38 -7.18 -9.53
CA PHE A 14 10.56 -7.51 -8.73
C PHE A 14 11.81 -6.72 -9.14
N GLU A 15 12.13 -6.63 -10.45
CA GLU A 15 13.27 -5.86 -10.94
C GLU A 15 13.10 -4.36 -10.69
N VAL A 16 11.90 -3.82 -10.90
CA VAL A 16 11.59 -2.41 -10.62
C VAL A 16 11.71 -2.11 -9.12
N LEU A 17 11.21 -3.00 -8.26
CA LEU A 17 11.36 -2.86 -6.81
C LEU A 17 12.83 -2.93 -6.37
N GLY A 18 13.61 -3.85 -6.93
CA GLY A 18 15.05 -3.93 -6.69
C GLY A 18 15.82 -2.67 -7.13
N PHE A 19 15.47 -2.11 -8.29
CA PHE A 19 16.03 -0.85 -8.78
C PHE A 19 15.68 0.33 -7.86
N LEU A 20 14.43 0.45 -7.42
CA LEU A 20 13.99 1.49 -6.50
C LEU A 20 14.69 1.37 -5.12
N ARG A 21 14.80 0.16 -4.57
CA ARG A 21 15.62 -0.12 -3.36
C ARG A 21 17.07 0.34 -3.56
N SER A 22 17.68 0.07 -4.72
CA SER A 22 19.07 0.48 -5.01
C SER A 22 19.26 2.00 -5.15
N ARG A 23 18.19 2.77 -5.46
CA ARG A 23 18.21 4.24 -5.47
C ARG A 23 18.01 4.86 -4.08
N GLY A 24 17.66 4.05 -3.07
CA GLY A 24 17.38 4.47 -1.69
C GLY A 24 15.90 4.52 -1.33
N ALA A 25 14.99 3.97 -2.15
CA ALA A 25 13.58 3.89 -1.79
C ALA A 25 13.37 2.87 -0.66
N SER A 26 12.69 3.31 0.40
CA SER A 26 12.46 2.57 1.65
C SER A 26 11.11 2.98 2.25
N LYS A 27 10.55 2.20 3.18
CA LYS A 27 9.38 2.62 3.99
C LYS A 27 9.77 3.52 5.18
N ASP A 28 11.06 3.67 5.46
CA ASP A 28 11.61 4.48 6.56
C ASP A 28 11.16 5.96 6.51
N PRO A 29 10.82 6.60 7.66
CA PRO A 29 10.48 8.04 7.71
C PRO A 29 11.57 8.97 7.17
N THR A 30 12.85 8.60 7.30
CA THR A 30 13.99 9.37 6.78
C THR A 30 14.08 9.40 5.25
N ARG A 31 13.22 8.66 4.54
CA ARG A 31 13.23 8.59 3.06
C ARG A 31 13.13 9.97 2.38
N VAL A 32 12.51 10.95 3.03
CA VAL A 32 12.41 12.34 2.56
C VAL A 32 13.75 13.07 2.42
N ILE A 33 14.83 12.54 3.00
CA ILE A 33 16.19 13.08 2.89
C ILE A 33 16.86 12.63 1.58
N VAL A 34 16.41 11.53 0.98
CA VAL A 34 16.99 10.98 -0.26
C VAL A 34 16.41 11.71 -1.47
N PRO A 35 17.23 12.18 -2.45
CA PRO A 35 16.77 12.92 -3.63
C PRO A 35 16.13 12.01 -4.70
N ILE A 36 15.06 11.31 -4.30
CA ILE A 36 14.21 10.43 -5.10
C ILE A 36 12.94 11.20 -5.49
N ALA A 37 12.41 10.96 -6.69
CA ALA A 37 11.19 11.65 -7.12
C ALA A 37 9.95 11.16 -6.34
N PRO A 38 8.97 12.02 -6.02
CA PRO A 38 7.73 11.59 -5.34
C PRO A 38 6.94 10.50 -6.10
N SER A 39 7.11 10.40 -7.42
CA SER A 39 6.57 9.31 -8.24
C SER A 39 7.25 7.97 -7.96
N GLU A 40 8.57 7.96 -7.76
CA GLU A 40 9.34 6.75 -7.46
C GLU A 40 8.98 6.18 -6.08
N PHE A 41 8.73 7.04 -5.08
CA PHE A 41 8.21 6.61 -3.79
C PHE A 41 6.80 6.00 -3.90
N LYS A 42 5.88 6.61 -4.67
CA LYS A 42 4.53 6.06 -4.86
C LYS A 42 4.55 4.69 -5.54
N VAL A 43 5.43 4.48 -6.52
CA VAL A 43 5.62 3.16 -7.15
C VAL A 43 6.26 2.17 -6.17
N TYR A 44 7.24 2.60 -5.37
CA TYR A 44 7.87 1.77 -4.34
C TYR A 44 6.85 1.29 -3.29
N ASP A 45 6.06 2.20 -2.71
CA ASP A 45 5.11 1.87 -1.66
C ASP A 45 4.07 0.83 -2.14
N TYR A 46 3.54 1.01 -3.37
CA TYR A 46 2.67 0.02 -4.03
C TYR A 46 3.36 -1.34 -4.27
N LEU A 47 4.59 -1.35 -4.81
CA LEU A 47 5.29 -2.60 -5.12
C LEU A 47 5.66 -3.41 -3.85
N VAL A 48 5.87 -2.76 -2.71
CA VAL A 48 6.10 -3.44 -1.42
C VAL A 48 4.84 -4.11 -0.86
N GLU A 49 3.65 -3.71 -1.29
CA GLU A 49 2.38 -4.36 -0.91
C GLU A 49 1.96 -5.48 -1.88
N SER A 50 2.66 -5.60 -3.01
CA SER A 50 2.47 -6.66 -4.02
C SER A 50 3.29 -7.94 -3.74
N ALA A 51 2.97 -9.02 -4.45
CA ALA A 51 3.72 -10.29 -4.38
C ALA A 51 5.23 -10.13 -4.69
N ALA A 52 5.61 -9.12 -5.49
CA ALA A 52 7.00 -8.85 -5.82
C ALA A 52 7.88 -8.44 -4.62
N CYS A 53 7.28 -8.08 -3.47
CA CYS A 53 8.03 -7.75 -2.26
C CYS A 53 8.85 -8.92 -1.71
N ASN A 54 8.26 -10.12 -1.74
CA ASN A 54 8.80 -11.34 -1.12
C ASN A 54 9.52 -12.25 -2.13
N GLN A 55 9.32 -12.02 -3.43
CA GLN A 55 10.02 -12.73 -4.51
C GLN A 55 11.54 -12.51 -4.45
N THR A 56 12.28 -13.48 -4.98
CA THR A 56 13.75 -13.40 -5.15
C THR A 56 14.15 -13.84 -6.56
N LYS A 57 15.42 -13.66 -6.92
CA LYS A 57 15.94 -14.02 -8.26
C LYS A 57 15.85 -15.52 -8.52
N GLU A 58 15.94 -16.31 -7.46
CA GLU A 58 15.91 -17.77 -7.46
C GLU A 58 14.50 -18.25 -7.83
N HIS A 59 13.47 -17.79 -7.11
CA HIS A 59 12.06 -18.06 -7.41
C HIS A 59 11.69 -17.66 -8.85
N VAL A 60 12.08 -16.46 -9.29
CA VAL A 60 11.80 -15.98 -10.66
C VAL A 60 12.54 -16.82 -11.71
N LYS A 61 13.80 -17.20 -11.48
CA LYS A 61 14.58 -18.04 -12.39
C LYS A 61 14.02 -19.46 -12.47
N GLU A 62 13.63 -20.04 -11.35
CA GLU A 62 13.03 -21.37 -11.28
C GLU A 62 11.68 -21.40 -12.00
N PHE A 63 10.82 -20.41 -11.75
CA PHE A 63 9.56 -20.25 -12.48
C PHE A 63 9.80 -20.12 -13.99
N LEU A 64 10.76 -19.30 -14.42
CA LEU A 64 11.19 -19.16 -15.82
C LEU A 64 11.81 -20.45 -16.41
N GLU A 65 12.31 -21.37 -15.59
CA GLU A 65 12.81 -22.68 -16.04
C GLU A 65 11.69 -23.71 -16.15
N ARG A 66 10.81 -23.80 -15.15
CA ARG A 66 9.66 -24.72 -15.14
C ARG A 66 8.61 -24.33 -16.19
N CYS A 67 8.34 -23.04 -16.42
CA CYS A 67 7.37 -22.57 -17.44
C CYS A 67 7.75 -22.85 -18.90
N LYS A 68 8.96 -23.35 -19.20
CA LYS A 68 9.38 -23.67 -20.58
C LYS A 68 8.59 -24.82 -21.21
N SER A 69 8.05 -25.74 -20.40
CA SER A 69 7.15 -26.80 -20.89
C SER A 69 5.81 -26.25 -21.38
N TYR A 70 5.24 -25.28 -20.67
CA TYR A 70 3.90 -24.74 -20.89
C TYR A 70 3.77 -23.78 -22.10
N LYS A 71 4.84 -23.55 -22.88
CA LYS A 71 4.82 -22.70 -24.11
C LYS A 71 4.13 -21.35 -23.91
N LEU A 72 4.33 -20.72 -22.74
CA LEU A 72 3.73 -19.44 -22.40
C LEU A 72 4.40 -18.29 -23.18
N ALA A 73 3.60 -17.30 -23.58
CA ALA A 73 4.08 -16.06 -24.18
C ALA A 73 4.76 -15.19 -23.11
N LYS A 74 5.69 -14.32 -23.54
CA LYS A 74 6.46 -13.47 -22.61
C LYS A 74 5.59 -12.57 -21.73
N ALA A 75 4.43 -12.13 -22.24
CA ALA A 75 3.46 -11.33 -21.50
C ALA A 75 2.70 -12.16 -20.44
N GLU A 76 2.29 -13.38 -20.78
CA GLU A 76 1.64 -14.31 -19.84
C GLU A 76 2.57 -14.61 -18.66
N VAL A 77 3.82 -15.00 -18.96
CA VAL A 77 4.86 -15.26 -17.94
C VAL A 77 5.11 -14.04 -17.05
N LEU A 78 5.22 -12.84 -17.64
CA LEU A 78 5.42 -11.59 -16.91
C LEU A 78 4.24 -11.27 -15.99
N ASN A 79 3.00 -11.45 -16.48
CA ASN A 79 1.80 -11.20 -15.70
C ASN A 79 1.66 -12.20 -14.53
N ILE A 80 1.97 -13.48 -14.76
CA ILE A 80 1.97 -14.50 -13.69
C ILE A 80 3.02 -14.17 -12.61
N ILE A 81 4.23 -13.75 -13.00
CA ILE A 81 5.26 -13.28 -12.04
C ILE A 81 4.77 -12.05 -11.26
N ASN A 82 4.15 -11.07 -11.94
CA ASN A 82 3.76 -9.81 -11.34
C ASN A 82 2.53 -9.90 -10.43
N LEU A 83 1.58 -10.79 -10.74
CA LEU A 83 0.30 -10.94 -10.04
C LEU A 83 0.26 -12.12 -9.06
N ARG A 84 1.07 -13.18 -9.30
CA ARG A 84 1.09 -14.44 -8.54
C ARG A 84 -0.31 -15.08 -8.40
N PRO A 85 -1.00 -15.40 -9.51
CA PRO A 85 -2.32 -16.03 -9.48
C PRO A 85 -2.31 -17.34 -8.69
N SER A 86 -3.23 -17.43 -7.74
CA SER A 86 -3.37 -18.48 -6.74
C SER A 86 -4.61 -19.36 -6.96
N ALA A 87 -5.52 -18.95 -7.85
CA ALA A 87 -6.69 -19.72 -8.28
C ALA A 87 -6.84 -19.71 -9.82
N LEU A 88 -7.54 -20.70 -10.38
CA LEU A 88 -7.79 -20.82 -11.82
C LEU A 88 -8.43 -19.55 -12.41
N VAL A 89 -9.42 -18.98 -11.71
CA VAL A 89 -10.13 -17.74 -12.10
C VAL A 89 -9.22 -16.49 -12.16
N GLU A 90 -8.02 -16.56 -11.57
CA GLU A 90 -7.00 -15.51 -11.66
C GLU A 90 -6.05 -15.72 -12.86
N ILE A 91 -6.00 -16.92 -13.44
CA ILE A 91 -5.22 -17.23 -14.66
C ILE A 91 -6.03 -16.97 -15.94
N ASP A 92 -7.35 -17.20 -15.94
CA ASP A 92 -8.22 -16.93 -17.11
C ASP A 92 -8.12 -15.50 -17.68
N PRO A 93 -8.04 -14.41 -16.89
CA PRO A 93 -7.78 -13.06 -17.42
C PRO A 93 -6.33 -12.80 -17.84
N ILE A 94 -5.41 -13.75 -17.60
CA ILE A 94 -3.98 -13.64 -17.96
C ILE A 94 -3.65 -14.45 -19.23
N ILE A 95 -4.31 -15.59 -19.45
CA ILE A 95 -4.05 -16.53 -20.56
C ILE A 95 -5.28 -16.64 -21.45
N GLU A 96 -5.18 -16.16 -22.69
CA GLU A 96 -6.24 -16.34 -23.69
C GLU A 96 -6.49 -17.82 -23.98
N GLU A 97 -7.77 -18.22 -23.88
CA GLU A 97 -8.28 -19.59 -24.06
C GLU A 97 -7.57 -20.66 -23.19
N SER A 98 -7.22 -20.28 -21.96
CA SER A 98 -6.69 -21.12 -20.86
C SER A 98 -7.12 -22.60 -20.92
N GLU A 99 -8.42 -22.87 -20.73
CA GLU A 99 -9.00 -24.22 -20.73
C GLU A 99 -8.72 -25.01 -22.01
N LYS A 100 -8.84 -24.38 -23.18
CA LYS A 100 -8.66 -25.06 -24.49
C LYS A 100 -7.20 -25.39 -24.78
N ARG A 101 -6.29 -24.58 -24.25
CA ARG A 101 -4.85 -24.65 -24.52
C ARG A 101 -4.10 -25.53 -23.53
N PHE A 102 -4.62 -25.67 -22.30
CA PHE A 102 -3.98 -26.40 -21.21
C PHE A 102 -4.84 -27.54 -20.63
N GLY A 103 -6.17 -27.39 -20.57
CA GLY A 103 -7.05 -28.36 -19.91
C GLY A 103 -6.60 -28.63 -18.48
N GLU A 104 -6.39 -29.91 -18.15
CA GLU A 104 -5.89 -30.38 -16.84
C GLU A 104 -4.54 -29.73 -16.47
N GLN A 105 -3.71 -29.34 -17.44
CA GLN A 105 -2.42 -28.67 -17.19
C GLN A 105 -2.55 -27.24 -16.63
N LEU A 106 -3.76 -26.67 -16.64
CA LEU A 106 -4.02 -25.35 -16.06
C LEU A 106 -3.95 -25.40 -14.53
N GLU A 107 -4.42 -26.49 -13.93
CA GLU A 107 -4.34 -26.72 -12.48
C GLU A 107 -2.89 -27.06 -12.05
N GLU A 108 -2.13 -27.79 -12.88
CA GLU A 108 -0.67 -27.93 -12.69
C GLU A 108 0.02 -26.57 -12.63
N LEU A 109 -0.36 -25.63 -13.51
CA LEU A 109 0.23 -24.29 -13.58
C LEU A 109 -0.13 -23.41 -12.37
N VAL A 110 -1.36 -23.48 -11.84
CA VAL A 110 -1.71 -22.79 -10.58
C VAL A 110 -0.87 -23.33 -9.43
N ASN A 111 -0.81 -24.66 -9.27
CA ASN A 111 -0.04 -25.29 -8.19
C ASN A 111 1.46 -24.95 -8.29
N LEU A 112 2.00 -24.90 -9.51
CA LEU A 112 3.37 -24.46 -9.79
C LEU A 112 3.65 -23.02 -9.35
N VAL A 113 2.69 -22.10 -9.57
CA VAL A 113 2.79 -20.70 -9.14
C VAL A 113 2.78 -20.59 -7.63
N VAL A 114 1.91 -21.36 -6.95
CA VAL A 114 1.82 -21.37 -5.48
C VAL A 114 3.06 -22.00 -4.84
N GLU A 115 3.63 -23.06 -5.43
CA GLU A 115 4.86 -23.72 -4.97
C GLU A 115 6.10 -22.82 -5.13
N VAL A 116 6.27 -22.17 -6.29
CA VAL A 116 7.52 -21.49 -6.66
C VAL A 116 7.51 -20.00 -6.35
N LEU A 117 6.36 -19.32 -6.34
CA LEU A 117 6.29 -17.89 -6.04
C LEU A 117 5.73 -17.65 -4.63
N PRO A 118 6.49 -16.98 -3.73
CA PRO A 118 6.08 -16.79 -2.33
C PRO A 118 4.83 -15.92 -2.20
N GLU A 119 4.15 -16.07 -1.06
CA GLU A 119 2.92 -15.35 -0.75
C GLU A 119 3.14 -13.82 -0.67
N PRO A 120 2.17 -13.00 -1.13
CA PRO A 120 2.20 -11.56 -0.94
C PRO A 120 2.09 -11.20 0.54
N PRO A 121 2.74 -10.12 1.01
CA PRO A 121 2.80 -9.77 2.43
C PRO A 121 1.45 -9.36 3.05
N THR A 122 0.40 -9.26 2.24
CA THR A 122 -0.91 -8.70 2.60
C THR A 122 -2.03 -9.76 2.64
N GLN A 123 -1.72 -11.06 2.49
CA GLN A 123 -2.69 -12.16 2.59
C GLN A 123 -3.10 -12.48 4.05
N LYS A 124 -3.67 -11.48 4.73
CA LYS A 124 -4.73 -11.75 5.72
C LYS A 124 -6.01 -12.03 4.95
N LEU A 125 -6.76 -13.07 5.35
CA LEU A 125 -8.14 -13.23 4.89
C LEU A 125 -8.96 -12.01 5.37
N PRO A 126 -10.02 -11.62 4.65
CA PRO A 126 -11.01 -10.70 5.21
C PRO A 126 -11.63 -11.35 6.46
N GLU A 127 -11.28 -10.81 7.63
CA GLU A 127 -11.93 -11.15 8.90
C GLU A 127 -13.42 -10.79 8.75
N PRO A 128 -14.38 -11.71 9.01
CA PRO A 128 -15.79 -11.47 8.72
C PRO A 128 -16.32 -10.32 9.59
N GLU A 129 -16.88 -9.30 8.95
CA GLU A 129 -17.39 -8.09 9.62
C GLU A 129 -18.52 -8.41 10.59
N SER A 130 -18.18 -8.64 11.86
CA SER A 130 -19.12 -8.84 12.95
C SER A 130 -19.79 -7.51 13.32
N ASN A 131 -20.82 -7.15 12.55
CA ASN A 131 -21.72 -6.02 12.83
C ASN A 131 -22.55 -6.27 14.10
N GLU A 132 -21.92 -6.20 15.28
CA GLU A 132 -22.61 -6.04 16.55
C GLU A 132 -22.91 -4.57 16.83
N VAL A 133 -23.98 -4.06 16.23
CA VAL A 133 -24.68 -2.90 16.80
C VAL A 133 -25.29 -3.31 18.14
N LYS A 134 -24.81 -2.70 19.22
CA LYS A 134 -25.42 -2.78 20.56
C LYS A 134 -25.85 -1.39 20.99
N GLU A 135 -27.10 -1.05 20.64
CA GLU A 135 -27.87 -0.14 21.47
C GLU A 135 -28.07 -0.80 22.84
N ASP A 136 -27.82 -0.07 23.91
CA ASP A 136 -28.47 -0.30 25.19
C ASP A 136 -28.61 1.04 25.92
N THR A 137 -29.81 1.31 26.43
CA THR A 137 -30.17 2.57 27.10
C THR A 137 -30.60 2.26 28.52
N MET A 138 -29.99 2.88 29.54
CA MET A 138 -30.68 3.16 30.81
C MET A 138 -29.98 4.20 31.72
N ASP A 139 -30.82 4.94 32.44
CA ASP A 139 -30.50 5.83 33.55
C ASP A 139 -29.97 5.10 34.80
N GLY A 140 -29.41 5.82 35.79
CA GLY A 140 -29.59 5.37 37.19
C GLY A 140 -28.53 5.62 38.28
N LYS A 141 -28.05 6.86 38.48
CA LYS A 141 -27.91 7.53 39.81
C LYS A 141 -27.31 6.79 41.05
N ASN A 142 -26.26 7.37 41.65
CA ASN A 142 -26.00 7.64 43.11
C ASN A 142 -24.54 8.18 43.26
N MET A 143 -24.24 9.32 43.92
CA MET A 143 -24.23 9.67 45.36
C MET A 143 -23.13 8.94 46.19
N ASP A 144 -22.31 9.55 47.07
CA ASP A 144 -22.00 10.96 47.49
C ASP A 144 -20.62 10.93 48.23
N GLU A 145 -19.91 12.02 48.61
CA GLU A 145 -20.12 13.48 48.43
C GLU A 145 -19.28 14.04 47.23
N ASP A 146 -18.28 14.95 47.27
CA ASP A 146 -17.54 15.68 48.33
C ASP A 146 -17.01 17.08 47.90
N LYS A 147 -16.38 17.77 48.85
CA LYS A 147 -15.93 19.18 48.95
C LYS A 147 -14.68 19.51 48.10
N THR A 148 -14.40 20.77 47.71
CA THR A 148 -14.93 22.08 48.17
C THR A 148 -14.79 23.16 47.08
N GLU A 149 -15.56 24.26 47.19
CA GLU A 149 -15.34 25.62 46.61
C GLU A 149 -15.25 25.72 45.06
N THR A 150 -16.20 26.35 44.34
CA THR A 150 -16.49 27.82 44.22
C THR A 150 -15.24 28.65 43.84
N VAL A 151 -15.28 29.60 42.89
CA VAL A 151 -16.37 30.42 42.32
C VAL A 151 -16.27 30.49 40.77
N THR A 152 -17.39 30.78 40.10
CA THR A 152 -17.53 31.03 38.66
C THR A 152 -16.82 32.30 38.15
N VAL A 153 -16.25 32.25 36.95
CA VAL A 153 -16.13 33.42 36.05
C VAL A 153 -16.60 32.98 34.66
N GLU A 154 -17.40 33.82 34.00
CA GLU A 154 -18.05 33.52 32.73
C GLU A 154 -17.10 33.67 31.52
N GLN A 155 -17.41 32.98 30.42
CA GLN A 155 -16.76 33.22 29.14
C GLN A 155 -17.34 34.48 28.49
N ILE A 156 -16.50 35.45 28.17
CA ILE A 156 -16.78 36.45 27.14
C ILE A 156 -15.59 36.50 26.19
N ASP A 157 -15.88 36.37 24.90
CA ASP A 157 -14.95 36.40 23.77
C ASP A 157 -15.48 37.42 22.74
N LYS A 158 -14.59 37.98 21.91
CA LYS A 158 -14.71 39.24 21.12
C LYS A 158 -14.55 40.48 22.02
N ASP A 159 -13.92 41.58 21.57
CA ASP A 159 -13.77 42.08 20.19
C ASP A 159 -12.32 42.37 19.75
N GLN A 160 -12.14 42.63 18.44
CA GLN A 160 -10.88 43.11 17.85
C GLN A 160 -10.79 44.66 17.89
N ILE A 161 -9.71 45.20 18.46
CA ILE A 161 -9.26 46.58 18.23
C ILE A 161 -7.73 46.61 18.22
N GLU A 162 -7.13 47.02 17.10
CA GLU A 162 -5.72 47.44 17.04
C GLU A 162 -5.59 48.94 17.37
N PRO A 163 -4.58 49.36 18.15
CA PRO A 163 -4.11 50.74 18.20
C PRO A 163 -2.83 50.93 17.35
N ASN A 164 -2.79 51.97 16.54
CA ASN A 164 -1.62 52.37 15.75
C ASN A 164 -0.49 52.97 16.61
N GLU A 165 0.67 53.13 15.98
CA GLU A 165 1.84 53.87 16.49
C GLU A 165 1.62 55.39 16.59
N ASP A 166 2.55 56.08 17.26
CA ASP A 166 2.72 57.55 17.43
C ASP A 166 1.66 58.34 18.24
N GLY A 167 2.10 59.14 19.23
CA GLY A 167 1.17 59.97 20.03
C GLY A 167 1.64 60.83 21.24
N GLU A 168 2.94 61.01 21.48
CA GLU A 168 3.50 61.92 22.52
C GLU A 168 3.16 61.65 24.02
N GLN A 169 3.69 62.50 24.91
CA GLN A 169 3.70 62.36 26.37
C GLN A 169 2.94 63.50 27.06
N ILE A 170 2.39 63.26 28.26
CA ILE A 170 2.44 64.24 29.38
C ILE A 170 2.28 63.55 30.74
N VAL A 171 3.00 64.06 31.75
CA VAL A 171 2.87 63.68 33.17
C VAL A 171 2.59 64.91 34.04
N VAL A 172 1.38 65.00 34.60
CA VAL A 172 0.99 65.80 35.79
C VAL A 172 -0.46 65.43 36.17
N SER A 173 -0.89 65.40 37.44
CA SER A 173 -0.17 65.57 38.72
C SER A 173 -0.59 64.48 39.71
#